data_AF-A0A0F2R3G7-F1
#
_entry.id   AF-A0A0F2R3G7-F1
#
_cell.length_a   1.000
_cell.length_b   1.000
_cell.length_c   1.000
_cell.angle_alpha   90.00
_cell.angle_beta   90.00
_cell.angle_gamma   90.00
#
_symmetry.space_group_name_H-M   'P 1'
#
loop_
_entity.id
_entity.type
_entity.pdbx_description
1 polymer ?
#
loop_
_entity_poly.entity_id
_entity_poly.type
_entity_poly.pdbx_seq_one_letter_code
_entity_poly.pdbx_strand_id
1 'polypeptide(L)'
;MSKDKVISIEELDDALRMMLRNVMRMAPERDQKDVALQRLLAFRLRTDGESATREYLMRKIRDMVQCRYNGRLYDFLKNDQQSRFC
;
A
#
# COMPACT_ATOMS: atom_id res chain seq x y z
N MET A 1 6.63 25.96 9.13
CA MET A 1 6.78 25.41 7.76
C MET A 1 7.09 23.93 7.88
N SER A 2 6.06 23.08 7.90
CA SER A 2 6.16 21.65 8.20
C SER A 2 6.93 20.90 7.10
N LYS A 3 8.06 20.29 7.49
CA LYS A 3 8.97 19.54 6.62
C LYS A 3 8.65 18.04 6.54
N ASP A 4 7.51 17.59 7.08
CA ASP A 4 7.18 16.16 7.23
C ASP A 4 6.31 15.61 6.08
N LYS A 5 6.61 15.95 4.83
CA LYS A 5 5.78 15.50 3.68
C LYS A 5 6.34 14.29 2.93
N VAL A 6 7.50 13.77 3.31
CA VAL A 6 8.11 12.60 2.66
C VAL A 6 8.41 11.56 3.72
N ILE A 7 7.61 10.50 3.80
CA ILE A 7 7.94 9.35 4.64
C ILE A 7 9.02 8.56 3.89
N SER A 8 10.25 8.63 4.40
CA SER A 8 11.28 7.69 3.97
C SER A 8 11.10 6.37 4.71
N ILE A 9 11.17 5.24 4.01
CA ILE A 9 11.05 3.91 4.63
C ILE A 9 12.14 3.73 5.71
N GLU A 10 13.31 4.37 5.52
CA GLU A 10 14.40 4.33 6.51
C GLU A 10 14.06 5.01 7.85
N GLU A 11 13.08 5.91 7.88
CA GLU A 11 12.68 6.65 9.10
C GLU A 11 11.55 5.98 9.87
N LEU A 12 11.04 4.84 9.39
CA LEU A 12 10.02 4.07 10.10
C LEU A 12 10.61 3.49 11.40
N ASP A 13 9.89 3.65 12.50
CA ASP A 13 10.18 2.93 13.74
C ASP A 13 10.00 1.41 13.56
N ASP A 14 10.55 0.64 14.50
CA ASP A 14 10.57 -0.83 14.40
C ASP A 14 9.17 -1.44 14.35
N ALA A 15 8.19 -0.82 15.03
CA ALA A 15 6.80 -1.26 15.02
C ALA A 15 6.17 -1.08 13.64
N LEU A 16 6.31 0.10 13.03
CA LEU A 16 5.84 0.38 11.67
C LEU A 16 6.56 -0.49 10.65
N ARG A 17 7.85 -0.78 10.80
CA ARG A 17 8.59 -1.71 9.93
C ARG A 17 8.04 -3.13 10.02
N MET A 18 7.66 -3.59 11.21
CA MET A 18 7.00 -4.89 11.39
C MET A 18 5.60 -4.90 10.74
N MET A 19 4.79 -3.89 11.00
CA MET A 19 3.46 -3.77 10.40
C MET A 19 3.54 -3.73 8.87
N LEU A 20 4.49 -2.96 8.32
CA LEU A 20 4.72 -2.88 6.88
C LEU A 20 5.09 -4.25 6.31
N ARG A 21 6.02 -4.99 6.94
CA ARG A 21 6.37 -6.35 6.49
C ARG A 21 5.16 -7.28 6.49
N ASN A 22 4.29 -7.19 7.51
CA ASN A 22 3.08 -8.00 7.60
C ASN A 22 2.06 -7.65 6.51
N VAL A 23 1.82 -6.35 6.28
CA VAL A 23 0.93 -5.88 5.22
C VAL A 23 1.47 -6.21 3.84
N MET A 24 2.78 -6.08 3.61
CA MET A 24 3.41 -6.42 2.33
C MET A 24 3.25 -7.90 1.96
N ARG A 25 3.18 -8.82 2.92
CA ARG A 25 2.89 -10.24 2.65
C ARG A 25 1.50 -10.48 2.06
N MET A 26 0.58 -9.53 2.22
CA MET A 26 -0.75 -9.61 1.62
C MET A 26 -0.75 -9.16 0.16
N ALA A 27 0.23 -8.36 -0.27
CA ALA A 27 0.36 -7.95 -1.66
C ALA A 27 0.78 -9.13 -2.55
N PRO A 28 0.41 -9.11 -3.85
CA PRO A 28 0.90 -10.09 -4.81
C PRO A 28 2.42 -10.18 -4.81
N GLU A 29 2.99 -11.38 -4.93
CA GLU A 29 4.44 -11.61 -4.82
C GLU A 29 5.27 -10.70 -5.74
N ARG A 30 4.78 -10.48 -6.97
CA ARG A 30 5.41 -9.61 -7.97
C ARG A 30 5.58 -8.15 -7.51
N ASP A 31 4.71 -7.68 -6.62
CA ASP A 31 4.65 -6.30 -6.14
C ASP A 31 5.32 -6.13 -4.76
N GLN A 32 5.73 -7.22 -4.08
CA GLN A 32 6.23 -7.17 -2.69
C GLN A 32 7.54 -6.36 -2.53
N LYS A 33 8.32 -6.22 -3.61
CA LYS A 33 9.57 -5.45 -3.61
C LYS A 33 9.42 -4.06 -4.25
N ASP A 34 8.20 -3.66 -4.62
CA ASP A 34 7.95 -2.34 -5.18
C ASP A 34 8.10 -1.27 -4.10
N VAL A 35 9.13 -0.42 -4.23
CA VAL A 35 9.45 0.65 -3.28
C VAL A 35 8.35 1.71 -3.21
N ALA A 36 7.66 1.98 -4.32
CA ALA A 36 6.56 2.95 -4.34
C ALA A 36 5.33 2.40 -3.59
N LEU A 37 5.05 1.10 -3.76
CA LEU A 37 4.01 0.42 -2.98
C LEU A 37 4.32 0.40 -1.49
N GLN A 38 5.57 0.06 -1.13
CA GLN A 38 6.01 0.05 0.27
C GLN A 38 5.88 1.44 0.91
N ARG A 39 6.26 2.51 0.22
CA ARG A 39 6.09 3.90 0.69
C ARG A 39 4.62 4.25 0.89
N LEU A 40 3.75 3.89 -0.05
CA LEU A 40 2.31 4.14 0.04
C LEU A 40 1.71 3.44 1.25
N LEU A 41 2.04 2.17 1.46
CA LEU A 41 1.51 1.39 2.58
C LEU A 41 2.10 1.82 3.91
N ALA A 42 3.37 2.21 3.95
CA ALA A 42 3.99 2.81 5.14
C ALA A 42 3.29 4.12 5.54
N PHE A 43 2.93 4.96 4.56
CA PHE A 43 2.16 6.17 4.79
C PHE A 43 0.78 5.86 5.36
N ARG A 44 0.04 4.92 4.75
CA ARG A 44 -1.26 4.51 5.28
C ARG A 44 -1.17 3.90 6.67
N LEU A 45 -0.16 3.08 6.95
CA LEU A 45 0.04 2.52 8.29
C LEU A 45 0.22 3.61 9.34
N ARG A 46 0.98 4.65 9.02
CA ARG A 46 1.21 5.78 9.94
C ARG A 46 -0.04 6.65 10.13
N THR A 47 -0.85 6.83 9.09
CA THR A 47 -2.03 7.72 9.14
C THR A 47 -3.31 7.00 9.59
N ASP A 48 -3.58 5.82 9.05
CA ASP A 48 -4.83 5.07 9.21
C ASP A 48 -4.71 3.95 10.27
N GLY A 49 -3.48 3.52 10.58
CA GLY A 49 -3.21 2.37 11.46
C GLY A 49 -3.25 1.02 10.73
N GLU A 50 -2.86 -0.04 11.44
CA GLU A 50 -2.71 -1.38 10.85
C GLU A 50 -4.03 -1.96 10.33
N SER A 51 -5.09 -1.99 11.15
CA SER A 51 -6.35 -2.64 10.79
C SER A 51 -6.97 -2.02 9.54
N ALA A 52 -7.09 -0.69 9.51
CA ALA A 52 -7.66 0.03 8.38
C ALA A 52 -6.82 -0.15 7.10
N THR A 53 -5.49 -0.15 7.22
CA THR A 53 -4.60 -0.39 6.07
C THR A 53 -4.77 -1.81 5.51
N ARG A 54 -4.92 -2.82 6.38
CA ARG A 54 -5.15 -4.21 5.96
C ARG A 54 -6.48 -4.36 5.24
N GLU A 55 -7.56 -3.82 5.78
CA GLU A 55 -8.88 -3.86 5.16
C GLU A 55 -8.90 -3.14 3.80
N TYR A 56 -8.26 -1.97 3.73
CA TYR A 56 -8.08 -1.23 2.48
C TYR A 56 -7.35 -2.09 1.43
N LEU A 57 -6.21 -2.70 1.80
CA LEU A 57 -5.42 -3.51 0.89
C LEU A 57 -6.18 -4.77 0.43
N MET A 58 -6.85 -5.48 1.34
CA MET A 58 -7.66 -6.66 0.97
C MET A 58 -8.74 -6.32 -0.05
N ARG A 59 -9.48 -5.23 0.17
CA ARG A 59 -10.51 -4.77 -0.76
C ARG A 59 -9.91 -4.45 -2.12
N LYS A 60 -8.83 -3.66 -2.17
CA LYS A 60 -8.22 -3.26 -3.44
C LYS A 60 -7.61 -4.44 -4.21
N ILE A 61 -7.05 -5.43 -3.52
CA ILE A 61 -6.58 -6.66 -4.17
C ILE A 61 -7.76 -7.43 -4.78
N ARG A 62 -8.87 -7.54 -4.05
CA ARG A 62 -10.09 -8.17 -4.57
C ARG A 62 -10.61 -7.45 -5.81
N ASP A 63 -10.69 -6.12 -5.76
CA ASP A 63 -11.11 -5.29 -6.90
C ASP A 63 -10.18 -5.51 -8.10
N MET A 64 -8.85 -5.48 -7.88
CA MET A 64 -7.84 -5.71 -8.92
C MET A 64 -8.00 -7.08 -9.59
N VAL A 65 -8.30 -8.13 -8.81
CA VAL A 65 -8.55 -9.48 -9.33
C VAL A 65 -9.85 -9.54 -10.13
N GLN A 66 -10.92 -8.91 -9.64
CA GLN A 66 -12.21 -8.84 -10.34
C GLN A 66 -12.10 -8.07 -11.66
N CYS A 67 -11.33 -6.98 -11.66
CA CYS A 67 -10.94 -6.20 -12.84
C CYS A 67 -10.11 -6.98 -13.86
N ARG A 68 -9.51 -8.12 -13.49
CA ARG A 68 -8.44 -8.79 -14.23
C ARG A 68 -7.28 -7.83 -14.58
N TYR A 69 -6.99 -6.89 -13.68
CA TYR A 69 -5.93 -5.92 -13.89
C TYR A 69 -4.55 -6.57 -13.75
N ASN A 70 -3.74 -6.44 -14.80
CA ASN A 70 -2.42 -7.08 -14.88
C ASN A 70 -1.24 -6.12 -14.65
N GLY A 71 -1.51 -4.85 -14.36
CA GLY A 71 -0.47 -3.87 -14.02
C GLY A 71 0.03 -4.00 -12.58
N ARG A 72 0.87 -3.04 -12.19
CA ARG A 72 1.43 -2.95 -10.82
C ARG A 72 0.33 -2.57 -9.82
N LEU A 73 0.34 -3.20 -8.64
CA LEU A 73 -0.62 -2.87 -7.60
C LEU A 73 -0.52 -1.39 -7.19
N TYR A 74 0.69 -0.82 -7.14
CA TYR A 74 0.87 0.60 -6.86
C TYR A 74 0.07 1.51 -7.78
N ASP A 75 0.10 1.26 -9.10
CA ASP A 75 -0.60 2.10 -10.08
C ASP A 75 -2.13 1.98 -9.93
N PHE A 76 -2.60 0.77 -9.60
CA PHE A 76 -4.01 0.51 -9.27
C PHE A 76 -4.48 1.25 -8.00
N LEU A 77 -3.64 1.26 -6.96
CA LEU A 77 -3.95 1.95 -5.69
C LEU A 77 -3.87 3.47 -5.80
N LYS A 78 -2.90 3.98 -6.58
CA LYS A 78 -2.69 5.42 -6.78
C LYS A 78 -3.84 6.06 -7.55
N ASN A 79 -4.36 5.36 -8.57
CA ASN A 79 -5.46 5.84 -9.39
C ASN A 79 -6.79 5.25 -8.92
N ASP A 80 -7.45 5.92 -7.96
CA ASP A 80 -8.83 5.58 -7.57
C ASP A 80 -9.82 5.62 -8.76
N GLN A 81 -9.47 6.33 -9.85
CA GLN A 81 -10.23 6.29 -11.10
C GLN A 81 -10.09 4.96 -11.86
N GLN A 82 -8.95 4.27 -11.84
CA GLN A 82 -8.83 2.96 -12.49
C GLN A 82 -9.67 1.90 -11.77
N SER A 83 -9.87 2.03 -10.45
CA SER A 83 -10.85 1.20 -9.73
C SER A 83 -12.32 1.55 -10.02
N ARG A 84 -12.62 2.60 -10.80
CA ARG A 84 -13.98 2.97 -11.24
C ARG A 84 -14.29 2.57 -12.70
N PHE A 85 -13.27 2.21 -13.47
CA PHE A 85 -13.42 1.72 -14.85
C PHE A 85 -13.40 0.19 -14.95
N CYS A 86 -13.30 -0.46 -13.80
CA CYS A 86 -13.97 -1.71 -13.50
C CYS A 86 -15.13 -1.39 -12.53
#